data_AF-A0A4R4VAY8-F1
#
_entry.id   AF-A0A4R4VAY8-F1
#
_cell.length_a   1.000
_cell.length_b   1.000
_cell.length_c   1.000
_cell.angle_alpha   90.00
_cell.angle_beta   90.00
_cell.angle_gamma   90.00
#
_symmetry.space_group_name_H-M   'P 1'
#
loop_
_entity.id
_entity.type
_entity.pdbx_description
1 polymer ?
#
loop_
_entity_poly.entity_id
_entity_poly.type
_entity_poly.pdbx_seq_one_letter_code
_entity_poly.pdbx_strand_id
1 'polypeptide(L)'
;PDPSFPADRLRAPVLYASLGTVFDAGPELLRTFATALAPLGGTVIVSTGRTDPAALEPLPGNVLARRSVPQPEVLARAALFVTHGGMNSVNEAMHAGVPMLVVPQGADQPLVARRVVELGAGLSIRTGDAAAESVNALARRLLDEPRFRAAAADLRVAQREAGGYLRAADELEHYLHRTSRPADRPADRLPDRPADRPADRPADLPADRPAGWPAPADSPQER
;
A
#
# COMPACT_ATOMS: atom_id res chain seq x y z
N PRO A 1 1.15 15.69 -11.58
CA PRO A 1 2.07 16.58 -10.85
C PRO A 1 1.29 17.69 -10.12
N ASP A 2 1.40 17.74 -8.80
CA ASP A 2 0.96 18.91 -8.02
C ASP A 2 1.98 20.05 -8.28
N PRO A 3 1.60 21.12 -8.99
CA PRO A 3 2.52 22.19 -9.36
C PRO A 3 3.05 22.97 -8.15
N SER A 4 2.47 22.79 -6.96
CA SER A 4 2.92 23.41 -5.73
C SER A 4 4.08 22.67 -5.04
N PHE A 5 4.39 21.44 -5.47
CA PHE A 5 5.47 20.66 -4.88
C PHE A 5 6.84 21.03 -5.51
N PRO A 6 7.79 21.57 -4.74
CA PRO A 6 9.06 22.09 -5.27
C PRO A 6 10.08 20.96 -5.50
N ALA A 7 9.76 20.03 -6.40
CA ALA A 7 10.59 18.86 -6.71
C ALA A 7 12.00 19.23 -7.22
N ASP A 8 12.15 20.40 -7.85
CA ASP A 8 13.39 20.98 -8.35
C ASP A 8 14.33 21.49 -7.24
N ARG A 9 13.79 21.76 -6.04
CA ARG A 9 14.57 22.30 -4.90
C ARG A 9 15.05 21.24 -3.92
N LEU A 10 14.77 19.97 -4.18
CA LEU A 10 15.16 18.86 -3.32
C LEU A 10 16.68 18.64 -3.41
N ARG A 11 17.35 18.62 -2.25
CA ARG A 11 18.79 18.37 -2.13
C ARG A 11 19.03 16.91 -1.73
N ALA A 12 19.97 16.26 -2.40
CA ALA A 12 20.37 14.91 -2.04
C ALA A 12 21.13 14.86 -0.69
N PRO A 13 21.02 13.76 0.08
CA PRO A 13 20.03 12.69 -0.10
C PRO A 13 18.60 13.18 0.19
N VAL A 14 17.63 12.71 -0.58
CA VAL A 14 16.21 12.94 -0.25
C VAL A 14 15.76 11.82 0.68
N LEU A 15 15.28 12.18 1.87
CA LEU A 15 14.84 11.24 2.91
C LEU A 15 13.34 11.41 3.08
N TYR A 16 12.56 10.39 2.76
CA TYR A 16 11.11 10.49 2.75
C TYR A 16 10.50 9.71 3.93
N ALA A 17 9.51 10.28 4.61
CA ALA A 17 8.75 9.62 5.66
C ALA A 17 7.24 9.76 5.42
N SER A 18 6.51 8.65 5.46
CA SER A 18 5.04 8.62 5.31
C SER A 18 4.45 7.37 5.97
N LEU A 19 3.51 7.55 6.90
CA LEU A 19 2.79 6.44 7.54
C LEU A 19 1.40 6.17 6.93
N GLY A 20 1.16 6.70 5.73
CA GLY A 20 -0.10 6.52 5.03
C GLY A 20 -1.23 7.38 5.61
N THR A 21 -2.47 7.02 5.29
CA THR A 21 -3.66 7.83 5.58
C THR A 21 -4.67 7.14 6.50
N VAL A 22 -4.51 5.83 6.74
CA VAL A 22 -5.47 4.98 7.46
C VAL A 22 -5.28 5.10 8.97
N PHE A 23 -4.08 4.83 9.46
CA PHE A 23 -3.74 4.96 10.87
C PHE A 23 -3.35 6.40 11.17
N ASP A 24 -3.79 6.93 12.32
CA ASP A 24 -3.26 8.20 12.80
C ASP A 24 -1.92 7.92 13.48
N ALA A 25 -0.84 8.39 12.88
CA ALA A 25 0.50 8.30 13.45
C ALA A 25 0.71 9.26 14.63
N GLY A 26 -0.13 10.30 14.72
CA GLY A 26 0.06 11.41 15.63
C GLY A 26 1.25 12.31 15.27
N PRO A 27 1.26 13.56 15.76
CA PRO A 27 2.33 14.52 15.49
C PRO A 27 3.68 14.10 16.10
N GLU A 28 3.68 13.38 17.23
CA GLU A 28 4.91 12.99 17.95
C GLU A 28 5.78 12.03 17.13
N LEU A 29 5.18 10.99 16.55
CA LEU A 29 5.91 10.02 15.74
C LEU A 29 6.44 10.63 14.44
N LEU A 30 5.62 11.45 13.76
CA LEU A 30 6.03 12.15 12.55
C LEU A 30 7.16 13.15 12.83
N ARG A 31 7.09 13.88 13.96
CA ARG A 31 8.15 14.76 14.43
C ARG A 31 9.42 13.98 14.74
N THR A 32 9.30 12.78 15.32
CA THR A 32 10.44 11.90 15.58
C THR A 32 11.16 11.52 14.30
N PHE A 33 10.45 11.22 13.21
CA PHE A 33 11.10 10.99 11.91
C PHE A 33 11.77 12.24 11.36
N ALA A 34 11.12 13.40 11.47
CA ALA A 34 11.70 14.67 11.03
C ALA A 34 13.03 14.96 11.74
N THR A 35 13.06 14.85 13.08
CA THR A 35 14.25 15.15 13.89
C THR A 35 15.32 14.07 13.76
N ALA A 36 14.93 12.80 13.61
CA ALA A 36 15.87 11.70 13.42
C ALA A 36 16.56 11.75 12.06
N LEU A 37 15.85 12.15 10.99
CA LEU A 37 16.41 12.17 9.63
C LEU A 37 17.17 13.47 9.33
N ALA A 38 16.80 14.60 9.94
CA ALA A 38 17.42 15.89 9.65
C ALA A 38 18.96 15.92 9.76
N PRO A 39 19.61 15.30 10.77
CA PRO A 39 21.07 15.24 10.89
C PRO A 39 21.77 14.44 9.79
N LEU A 40 21.05 13.68 8.96
CA LEU A 40 21.60 12.90 7.85
C LEU A 40 21.84 13.75 6.59
N GLY A 41 21.46 15.04 6.63
CA GLY A 41 21.67 16.00 5.54
C GLY A 41 20.60 15.93 4.45
N GLY A 42 20.83 16.70 3.37
CA GLY A 42 19.91 16.75 2.23
C GLY A 42 18.55 17.37 2.56
N THR A 43 17.49 16.83 1.98
CA THR A 43 16.10 17.25 2.21
C THR A 43 15.29 16.13 2.82
N VAL A 44 14.67 16.39 3.97
CA VAL A 44 13.72 15.47 4.61
C VAL A 44 12.32 15.87 4.22
N ILE A 45 11.51 14.95 3.72
CA ILE A 45 10.10 15.16 3.42
C ILE A 45 9.27 14.31 4.36
N VAL A 46 8.31 14.91 5.04
CA VAL A 46 7.37 14.21 5.91
C VAL A 46 5.96 14.42 5.39
N SER A 47 5.33 13.34 4.89
CA SER A 47 3.90 13.32 4.60
C SER A 47 3.12 13.07 5.88
N THR A 48 2.30 14.04 6.28
CA THR A 48 1.58 14.01 7.56
C THR A 48 0.19 13.40 7.47
N GLY A 49 -0.32 13.17 6.26
CA GLY A 49 -1.65 12.58 6.03
C GLY A 49 -2.75 13.43 6.67
N ARG A 50 -3.38 12.89 7.72
CA ARG A 50 -4.46 13.56 8.45
C ARG A 50 -3.96 14.56 9.50
N THR A 51 -2.72 14.42 9.97
CA THR A 51 -2.13 15.33 10.95
C THR A 51 -1.81 16.67 10.31
N ASP A 52 -2.13 17.77 11.00
CA ASP A 52 -1.80 19.10 10.52
C ASP A 52 -0.28 19.35 10.55
N PRO A 53 0.37 19.76 9.44
CA PRO A 53 1.81 19.97 9.43
C PRO A 53 2.31 20.97 10.48
N ALA A 54 1.50 21.98 10.83
CA ALA A 54 1.86 22.96 11.85
C ALA A 54 2.04 22.33 13.26
N ALA A 55 1.41 21.17 13.52
CA ALA A 55 1.56 20.46 14.79
C ALA A 55 2.96 19.82 14.97
N LEU A 56 3.77 19.73 13.91
CA LEU A 56 5.13 19.20 13.98
C LEU A 56 6.15 20.28 14.35
N GLU A 57 5.78 21.57 14.27
CA GLU A 57 6.69 22.69 14.48
C GLU A 57 7.13 22.84 15.95
N PRO A 58 8.34 23.38 16.22
CA PRO A 58 9.37 23.77 15.25
C PRO A 58 10.09 22.56 14.62
N LEU A 59 10.33 22.66 13.31
CA LEU A 59 11.09 21.68 12.53
C LEU A 59 12.50 22.19 12.12
N PRO A 60 13.48 21.28 11.94
CA PRO A 60 14.77 21.64 11.36
C PRO A 60 14.64 22.24 9.95
N GLY A 61 15.52 23.18 9.60
CA GLY A 61 15.42 23.96 8.35
C GLY A 61 15.57 23.16 7.04
N ASN A 62 15.94 21.88 7.11
CA ASN A 62 15.98 20.97 5.95
C ASN A 62 14.78 20.01 5.88
N VAL A 63 13.78 20.17 6.74
CA VAL A 63 12.55 19.37 6.76
C VAL A 63 11.41 20.10 6.04
N LEU A 64 10.71 19.37 5.18
CA LEU A 64 9.50 19.79 4.49
C LEU A 64 8.33 18.91 4.95
N ALA A 65 7.48 19.43 5.84
CA ALA A 65 6.23 18.76 6.23
C ALA A 65 5.06 19.20 5.33
N ARG A 66 4.31 18.23 4.80
CA ARG A 66 3.12 18.45 3.95
C ARG A 66 2.09 17.37 4.22
N ARG A 67 0.80 17.68 4.08
CA ARG A 67 -0.28 16.66 4.22
C ARG A 67 -0.12 15.54 3.20
N SER A 68 0.15 15.90 1.95
CA SER A 68 0.41 14.98 0.86
C SER A 68 1.52 15.55 -0.04
N VAL A 69 2.19 14.66 -0.76
CA VAL A 69 3.21 14.97 -1.78
C VAL A 69 2.99 14.04 -2.97
N PRO A 70 3.47 14.37 -4.17
CA PRO A 70 3.51 13.42 -5.28
C PRO A 70 4.52 12.29 -4.98
N GLN A 71 4.08 11.29 -4.20
CA GLN A 71 4.94 10.23 -3.66
C GLN A 71 5.81 9.53 -4.72
N PRO A 72 5.30 9.14 -5.91
CA PRO A 72 6.16 8.57 -6.96
C PRO A 72 7.29 9.52 -7.41
N GLU A 73 7.01 10.82 -7.52
CA GLU A 73 8.01 11.83 -7.92
C GLU A 73 9.07 12.07 -6.82
N VAL A 74 8.68 11.92 -5.55
CA VAL A 74 9.58 11.96 -4.40
C VAL A 74 10.45 10.71 -4.34
N LEU A 75 9.82 9.52 -4.46
CA LEU A 75 10.51 8.23 -4.41
C LEU A 75 11.52 8.09 -5.55
N ALA A 76 11.25 8.65 -6.74
CA ALA A 76 12.22 8.68 -7.84
C ALA A 76 13.55 9.39 -7.51
N ARG A 77 13.59 10.21 -6.44
CA ARG A 77 14.78 10.94 -5.97
C ARG A 77 15.24 10.50 -4.58
N ALA A 78 14.44 9.67 -3.90
CA ALA A 78 14.67 9.29 -2.50
C ALA A 78 15.87 8.33 -2.38
N ALA A 79 16.68 8.56 -1.36
CA ALA A 79 17.73 7.63 -0.95
C ALA A 79 17.24 6.63 0.12
N LEU A 80 16.17 6.99 0.84
CA LEU A 80 15.56 6.21 1.90
C LEU A 80 14.08 6.57 2.04
N PHE A 81 13.25 5.56 2.32
CA PHE A 81 11.85 5.75 2.65
C PHE A 81 11.48 5.12 4.01
N VAL A 82 11.05 5.95 4.96
CA VAL A 82 10.42 5.51 6.20
C VAL A 82 8.92 5.35 5.95
N THR A 83 8.41 4.13 6.09
CA THR A 83 7.03 3.80 5.72
C THR A 83 6.35 2.92 6.76
N HIS A 84 5.03 3.03 6.89
CA HIS A 84 4.26 2.10 7.70
C HIS A 84 4.22 0.67 7.12
N GLY A 85 4.59 0.48 5.85
CA GLY A 85 4.56 -0.82 5.20
C GLY A 85 3.26 -1.16 4.49
N GLY A 86 2.41 -0.17 4.17
CA GLY A 86 1.26 -0.39 3.29
C GLY A 86 1.70 -0.82 1.89
N MET A 87 1.00 -1.81 1.31
CA MET A 87 1.42 -2.48 0.08
C MET A 87 1.61 -1.53 -1.12
N ASN A 88 0.79 -0.48 -1.27
CA ASN A 88 0.96 0.49 -2.36
C ASN A 88 2.29 1.24 -2.22
N SER A 89 2.55 1.82 -1.04
CA SER A 89 3.80 2.54 -0.74
C SER A 89 5.03 1.65 -0.89
N VAL A 90 4.94 0.39 -0.46
CA VAL A 90 6.04 -0.58 -0.59
C VAL A 90 6.29 -0.93 -2.06
N ASN A 91 5.25 -1.16 -2.85
CA ASN A 91 5.39 -1.42 -4.29
C ASN A 91 5.99 -0.22 -5.04
N GLU A 92 5.55 1.00 -4.71
CA GLU A 92 6.12 2.22 -5.31
C GLU A 92 7.61 2.39 -4.94
N ALA A 93 7.99 2.09 -3.70
CA ALA A 93 9.38 2.13 -3.26
C ALA A 93 10.24 1.05 -3.94
N MET A 94 9.72 -0.17 -4.10
CA MET A 94 10.36 -1.23 -4.88
C MET A 94 10.52 -0.82 -6.35
N HIS A 95 9.48 -0.24 -6.95
CA HIS A 95 9.52 0.25 -8.33
C HIS A 95 10.53 1.41 -8.53
N ALA A 96 10.75 2.23 -7.50
CA ALA A 96 11.79 3.27 -7.49
C ALA A 96 13.18 2.71 -7.13
N GLY A 97 13.25 1.52 -6.51
CA GLY A 97 14.47 0.91 -6.00
C GLY A 97 15.03 1.64 -4.78
N VAL A 98 14.15 2.04 -3.86
CA VAL A 98 14.47 2.79 -2.65
C VAL A 98 14.46 1.86 -1.43
N PRO A 99 15.57 1.80 -0.65
CA PRO A 99 15.59 1.10 0.62
C PRO A 99 14.55 1.64 1.61
N MET A 100 13.99 0.75 2.44
CA MET A 100 12.90 1.10 3.35
C MET A 100 13.25 0.89 4.83
N LEU A 101 12.85 1.83 5.69
CA LEU A 101 12.66 1.57 7.12
C LEU A 101 11.17 1.40 7.38
N VAL A 102 10.75 0.18 7.67
CA VAL A 102 9.34 -0.15 7.85
C VAL A 102 8.95 -0.04 9.33
N VAL A 103 7.94 0.77 9.64
CA VAL A 103 7.40 1.03 10.98
C VAL A 103 5.93 0.59 11.04
N PRO A 104 5.63 -0.71 11.21
CA PRO A 104 4.26 -1.23 11.15
C PRO A 104 3.35 -0.66 12.24
N GLN A 105 2.14 -0.26 11.86
CA GLN A 105 1.07 0.23 12.74
C GLN A 105 -0.03 -0.82 12.98
N GLY A 106 -0.26 -1.75 12.04
CA GLY A 106 -1.26 -2.81 12.20
C GLY A 106 -1.59 -3.57 10.92
N ALA A 107 -2.66 -4.38 10.97
CA ALA A 107 -3.15 -5.20 9.86
C ALA A 107 -2.06 -6.11 9.25
N ASP A 108 -1.87 -6.06 7.94
CA ASP A 108 -0.91 -6.84 7.16
C ASP A 108 0.52 -6.25 7.19
N GLN A 109 0.70 -5.02 7.67
CA GLN A 109 1.98 -4.31 7.64
C GLN A 109 3.14 -5.06 8.32
N PRO A 110 2.96 -5.79 9.44
CA PRO A 110 4.04 -6.60 10.01
C PRO A 110 4.52 -7.73 9.09
N LEU A 111 3.60 -8.34 8.32
CA LEU A 111 3.95 -9.36 7.33
C LEU A 111 4.73 -8.74 6.16
N VAL A 112 4.29 -7.57 5.70
CA VAL A 112 4.99 -6.80 4.66
C VAL A 112 6.39 -6.40 5.13
N ALA A 113 6.52 -5.89 6.36
CA ALA A 113 7.79 -5.50 6.95
C ALA A 113 8.77 -6.68 7.03
N ARG A 114 8.29 -7.84 7.51
CA ARG A 114 9.07 -9.08 7.52
C ARG A 114 9.55 -9.42 6.11
N ARG A 115 8.69 -9.32 5.09
CA ARG A 115 9.07 -9.64 3.71
C ARG A 115 10.10 -8.67 3.15
N VAL A 116 10.00 -7.38 3.45
CA VAL A 116 11.01 -6.36 3.08
C VAL A 116 12.38 -6.69 3.69
N VAL A 117 12.41 -7.09 4.96
CA VAL A 117 13.64 -7.51 5.64
C VAL A 117 14.21 -8.80 5.06
N GLU A 118 13.39 -9.81 4.80
CA GLU A 118 13.79 -11.08 4.18
C GLU A 118 14.40 -10.88 2.79
N LEU A 119 13.87 -9.92 2.01
CA LEU A 119 14.39 -9.55 0.70
C LEU A 119 15.65 -8.67 0.77
N GLY A 120 16.08 -8.27 1.97
CA GLY A 120 17.27 -7.42 2.17
C GLY A 120 17.10 -5.97 1.70
N ALA A 121 15.88 -5.55 1.36
CA ALA A 121 15.60 -4.21 0.84
C ALA A 121 15.25 -3.19 1.93
N GLY A 122 15.31 -3.58 3.20
CA GLY A 122 15.02 -2.69 4.31
C GLY A 122 15.25 -3.27 5.69
N LEU A 123 14.96 -2.45 6.68
CA LEU A 123 14.93 -2.79 8.10
C LEU A 123 13.51 -2.52 8.64
N SER A 124 13.19 -3.09 9.80
CA SER A 124 11.93 -2.80 10.48
C SER A 124 12.14 -2.48 11.95
N ILE A 125 11.31 -1.58 12.47
CA ILE A 125 11.27 -1.17 13.87
C ILE A 125 9.82 -1.07 14.32
N ARG A 126 9.52 -1.47 15.56
CA ARG A 126 8.17 -1.32 16.12
C ARG A 126 7.93 0.15 16.46
N THR A 127 6.68 0.62 16.37
CA THR A 127 6.32 2.00 16.73
C THR A 127 6.78 2.38 18.14
N GLY A 128 6.61 1.49 19.12
CA GLY A 128 7.04 1.74 20.50
C GLY A 128 8.55 1.83 20.71
N ASP A 129 9.36 1.35 19.76
CA ASP A 129 10.82 1.42 19.81
C ASP A 129 11.38 2.56 18.94
N ALA A 130 10.51 3.25 18.18
CA ALA A 130 10.88 4.24 17.16
C ALA A 130 11.29 5.60 17.75
N ALA A 131 12.19 5.58 18.75
CA ALA A 131 12.86 6.78 19.26
C ALA A 131 13.79 7.40 18.22
N ALA A 132 14.09 8.69 18.35
CA ALA A 132 14.85 9.45 17.37
C ALA A 132 16.24 8.84 17.10
N GLU A 133 16.92 8.38 18.16
CA GLU A 133 18.22 7.74 18.10
C GLU A 133 18.16 6.41 17.34
N SER A 134 17.16 5.58 17.64
CA SER A 134 16.93 4.29 16.96
C SER A 134 16.64 4.49 15.48
N VAL A 135 15.75 5.43 15.15
CA VAL A 135 15.41 5.76 13.76
C VAL A 135 16.65 6.29 13.02
N ASN A 136 17.41 7.20 13.63
CA ASN A 136 18.63 7.74 13.02
C ASN A 136 19.66 6.63 12.76
N ALA A 137 19.91 5.75 13.73
CA ALA A 137 20.86 4.67 13.60
C ALA A 137 20.48 3.69 12.48
N LEU A 138 19.20 3.30 12.40
CA LEU A 138 18.71 2.42 11.33
C LEU A 138 18.73 3.10 9.96
N ALA A 139 18.37 4.39 9.89
CA ALA A 139 18.44 5.17 8.66
C ALA A 139 19.88 5.30 8.14
N ARG A 140 20.86 5.53 9.02
CA ARG A 140 22.30 5.52 8.66
C ARG A 140 22.70 4.19 8.04
N ARG A 141 22.35 3.08 8.68
CA ARG A 141 22.65 1.74 8.15
C ARG A 141 22.06 1.53 6.77
N LEU A 142 20.83 1.95 6.53
CA LEU A 142 20.16 1.83 5.22
C LEU A 142 20.83 2.70 4.13
N LEU A 143 21.40 3.84 4.50
CA LEU A 143 22.11 4.74 3.59
C LEU A 143 23.56 4.30 3.33
N ASP A 144 24.25 3.82 4.36
CA ASP A 144 25.70 3.57 4.36
C ASP A 144 26.04 2.12 3.96
N GLU A 145 25.19 1.13 4.27
CA GLU A 145 25.43 -0.27 3.90
C GLU A 145 24.96 -0.54 2.45
N PRO A 146 25.86 -0.78 1.47
CA PRO A 146 25.51 -0.84 0.05
C PRO A 146 24.53 -1.97 -0.31
N ARG A 147 24.48 -3.02 0.50
CA ARG A 147 23.62 -4.20 0.30
C ARG A 147 22.13 -3.85 0.21
N PHE A 148 21.65 -2.84 0.97
CA PHE A 148 20.24 -2.45 0.93
C PHE A 148 19.88 -1.80 -0.40
N ARG A 149 20.78 -0.95 -0.93
CA ARG A 149 20.60 -0.33 -2.25
C ARG A 149 20.71 -1.37 -3.37
N ALA A 150 21.61 -2.35 -3.25
CA ALA A 150 21.70 -3.45 -4.21
C ALA A 150 20.39 -4.27 -4.24
N ALA A 151 19.90 -4.72 -3.10
CA ALA A 151 18.65 -5.47 -3.01
C ALA A 151 17.44 -4.66 -3.52
N ALA A 152 17.35 -3.37 -3.18
CA ALA A 152 16.29 -2.51 -3.70
C ALA A 152 16.39 -2.32 -5.23
N ALA A 153 17.60 -2.29 -5.79
CA ALA A 153 17.79 -2.24 -7.24
C ALA A 153 17.37 -3.55 -7.93
N ASP A 154 17.65 -4.70 -7.34
CA ASP A 154 17.21 -6.00 -7.86
C ASP A 154 15.68 -6.11 -7.87
N LEU A 155 15.03 -5.69 -6.77
CA LEU A 155 13.56 -5.63 -6.71
C LEU A 155 12.97 -4.68 -7.74
N ARG A 156 13.63 -3.55 -8.02
CA ARG A 156 13.21 -2.63 -9.08
C ARG A 156 13.22 -3.29 -10.45
N VAL A 157 14.28 -4.03 -10.76
CA VAL A 157 14.38 -4.78 -12.02
C VAL A 157 13.25 -5.80 -12.10
N ALA A 158 13.09 -6.63 -11.07
CA ALA A 158 12.03 -7.62 -11.00
C ALA A 158 10.62 -7.03 -11.16
N GLN A 159 10.34 -5.86 -10.54
CA GLN A 159 9.04 -5.20 -10.71
C GLN A 159 8.81 -4.68 -12.13
N ARG A 160 9.85 -4.14 -12.78
CA ARG A 160 9.74 -3.67 -14.17
C ARG A 160 9.54 -4.84 -15.15
N GLU A 161 10.15 -5.98 -14.88
CA GLU A 161 10.04 -7.20 -15.67
C GLU A 161 8.73 -7.97 -15.43
N ALA A 162 8.01 -7.69 -14.35
CA ALA A 162 6.76 -8.38 -14.01
C ALA A 162 5.66 -8.20 -15.08
N GLY A 163 5.76 -7.19 -15.96
CA GLY A 163 4.85 -6.95 -17.09
C GLY A 163 3.60 -6.13 -16.75
N GLY A 164 3.41 -5.80 -15.47
CA GLY A 164 2.38 -4.87 -15.01
C GLY A 164 0.96 -5.22 -15.45
N TYR A 165 0.15 -4.19 -15.68
CA TYR A 165 -1.26 -4.35 -16.05
C TYR A 165 -1.46 -4.93 -17.46
N LEU A 166 -0.51 -4.73 -18.38
CA LEU A 166 -0.60 -5.28 -19.74
C LEU A 166 -0.52 -6.81 -19.70
N ARG A 167 0.50 -7.37 -19.04
CA ARG A 167 0.58 -8.82 -18.86
C ARG A 167 -0.62 -9.37 -18.11
N ALA A 168 -1.11 -8.67 -17.09
CA ALA A 168 -2.32 -9.10 -16.38
C ALA A 168 -3.54 -9.19 -17.32
N ALA A 169 -3.73 -8.21 -18.22
CA ALA A 169 -4.78 -8.24 -19.22
C ALA A 169 -4.59 -9.40 -20.21
N ASP A 170 -3.38 -9.57 -20.74
CA ASP A 170 -3.06 -10.66 -21.69
C ASP A 170 -3.36 -12.04 -21.08
N GLU A 171 -3.01 -12.27 -19.81
CA GLU A 171 -3.28 -13.54 -19.14
C GLU A 171 -4.77 -13.77 -18.88
N LEU A 172 -5.53 -12.71 -18.59
CA LEU A 172 -6.99 -12.79 -18.45
C LEU A 172 -7.67 -13.11 -19.79
N GLU A 173 -7.26 -12.44 -20.87
CA GLU A 173 -7.75 -12.72 -22.23
C GLU A 173 -7.41 -14.16 -22.64
N HIS A 174 -6.18 -14.60 -22.41
CA HIS A 174 -5.75 -15.97 -22.68
C HIS A 174 -6.58 -17.00 -21.89
N TYR A 175 -6.84 -16.75 -20.60
CA TYR A 175 -7.69 -17.61 -19.78
C TYR A 175 -9.10 -17.72 -20.37
N LEU A 176 -9.73 -16.58 -20.70
CA LEU A 176 -11.07 -16.54 -21.28
C LEU A 176 -11.13 -17.26 -22.62
N HIS A 177 -10.12 -17.12 -23.48
CA HIS A 177 -10.07 -17.83 -24.76
C HIS A 177 -9.95 -19.34 -24.59
N ARG A 178 -9.23 -19.83 -23.58
CA ARG A 178 -9.15 -21.28 -23.30
C ARG A 178 -10.47 -21.83 -22.76
N THR A 179 -11.14 -21.10 -21.86
CA THR A 179 -12.41 -21.55 -21.26
C THR A 179 -13.63 -21.34 -22.16
N SER A 180 -13.53 -20.48 -23.17
CA SER A 180 -14.62 -20.21 -24.13
C SER A 180 -14.61 -21.13 -25.35
N ARG A 181 -13.64 -22.06 -25.47
CA ARG A 181 -13.69 -23.08 -26.52
C ARG A 181 -14.81 -24.09 -26.21
N PRO A 182 -15.72 -24.39 -27.14
CA PRO A 182 -16.78 -25.36 -26.94
C PRO A 182 -16.22 -26.79 -27.01
N ALA A 183 -15.60 -27.24 -25.93
CA ALA A 183 -15.23 -28.64 -25.70
C ALA A 183 -15.13 -28.88 -24.19
N ASP A 184 -16.25 -28.68 -23.48
CA ASP A 184 -16.59 -29.25 -22.17
C ASP A 184 -17.84 -28.57 -21.56
N ARG A 185 -18.88 -28.33 -22.38
CA ARG A 185 -20.22 -28.37 -21.81
C ARG A 185 -20.60 -29.85 -21.79
N PRO A 186 -20.80 -30.50 -20.62
CA PRO A 186 -21.54 -31.73 -20.62
C PRO A 186 -22.88 -31.40 -21.28
N ALA A 187 -23.15 -32.03 -22.43
CA ALA A 187 -24.43 -31.90 -23.09
C ALA A 187 -25.51 -32.14 -22.03
N ASP A 188 -26.48 -31.23 -21.95
CA ASP A 188 -27.71 -31.39 -21.19
C ASP A 188 -28.34 -32.75 -21.55
N ARG A 189 -27.95 -33.79 -20.82
CA ARG A 189 -28.83 -34.93 -20.61
C ARG A 189 -29.77 -34.47 -19.52
N LEU A 190 -30.92 -33.94 -19.92
CA LEU A 190 -32.10 -34.02 -19.05
C LEU A 190 -32.20 -35.48 -18.61
N PRO A 191 -32.16 -35.80 -17.31
CA PRO A 191 -32.58 -37.12 -16.89
C PRO A 191 -34.04 -37.28 -17.29
N ASP A 192 -34.38 -38.41 -17.91
CA ASP A 192 -35.77 -38.78 -18.19
C ASP A 192 -36.60 -38.54 -16.92
N ARG A 193 -37.59 -37.67 -17.00
CA ARG A 193 -38.55 -37.47 -15.92
C ARG A 193 -39.28 -38.80 -15.73
N PRO A 194 -39.20 -39.47 -14.56
CA PRO A 194 -40.10 -40.57 -14.28
C PRO A 194 -41.53 -40.02 -14.26
N ALA A 195 -42.38 -40.59 -15.11
CA ALA A 195 -43.80 -40.29 -15.19
C ALA A 195 -44.51 -40.98 -14.03
N ASP A 196 -44.29 -40.53 -12.80
CA ASP A 196 -45.15 -40.84 -11.66
C ASP A 196 -44.92 -39.79 -10.58
N ARG A 197 -45.87 -38.85 -10.48
CA ARG A 197 -45.96 -37.92 -9.36
C ARG A 197 -47.30 -38.19 -8.66
N PRO A 198 -47.32 -38.75 -7.44
CA PRO A 198 -48.54 -38.76 -6.64
C PRO A 198 -48.93 -37.32 -6.32
N ALA A 199 -50.21 -37.02 -6.52
CA ALA A 199 -50.80 -35.75 -6.17
C ALA A 199 -51.02 -35.69 -4.66
N ASP A 200 -50.05 -35.20 -3.90
CA ASP A 200 -50.28 -34.72 -2.54
C ASP A 200 -49.39 -33.50 -2.28
N ARG A 201 -50.04 -32.35 -2.14
CA ARG A 201 -49.43 -31.07 -1.78
C ARG A 201 -49.77 -30.83 -0.31
N PRO A 202 -48.81 -30.82 0.63
CA PRO A 202 -49.08 -30.27 1.94
C PRO A 202 -49.23 -28.75 1.80
N ALA A 203 -50.35 -28.22 2.29
CA ALA A 203 -50.47 -26.83 2.65
C ALA A 203 -49.51 -26.53 3.81
N ASP A 204 -49.11 -25.26 3.91
CA ASP A 204 -48.45 -24.62 5.06
C ASP A 204 -46.91 -24.51 5.01
N LEU A 205 -46.45 -23.36 4.49
CA LEU A 205 -45.20 -22.72 4.90
C LEU A 205 -45.57 -21.40 5.59
N PRO A 206 -45.12 -21.15 6.83
CA PRO A 206 -45.41 -19.89 7.51
C PRO A 206 -44.60 -18.75 6.91
N ALA A 207 -45.28 -17.61 6.72
CA ALA A 207 -44.71 -16.38 6.21
C ALA A 207 -44.14 -15.56 7.37
N ASP A 208 -42.88 -15.79 7.75
CA ASP A 208 -42.18 -14.89 8.67
C ASP A 208 -40.87 -14.37 8.04
N ARG A 209 -40.85 -13.06 7.75
CA ARG A 209 -39.62 -12.30 7.51
C ARG A 209 -38.94 -12.06 8.85
N PRO A 210 -37.63 -12.32 9.01
CA PRO A 210 -36.91 -11.91 10.20
C PRO A 210 -36.86 -10.38 10.32
N ALA A 211 -37.15 -9.87 11.50
CA ALA A 211 -37.08 -8.44 11.83
C ALA A 211 -35.63 -7.94 11.73
N GLY A 212 -35.40 -6.85 10.98
CA GLY A 212 -34.11 -6.17 10.90
C GLY A 212 -33.56 -5.91 9.49
N TRP A 213 -34.23 -6.39 8.43
CA TRP A 213 -33.81 -6.10 7.06
C TRP A 213 -34.23 -4.68 6.64
N PRO A 214 -33.30 -3.78 6.25
CA PRO A 214 -33.67 -2.47 5.71
C PRO A 214 -34.45 -2.63 4.40
N ALA A 215 -35.47 -1.78 4.21
CA ALA A 215 -36.22 -1.69 2.96
C ALA A 215 -35.30 -1.27 1.80
N PRO A 216 -35.52 -1.78 0.58
CA PRO A 216 -34.77 -1.31 -0.59
C PRO A 216 -35.06 0.17 -0.81
N ALA A 217 -34.00 0.97 -0.92
CA ALA A 217 -34.08 2.40 -1.17
C ALA A 217 -34.57 2.67 -2.60
N ASP A 218 -35.55 3.55 -2.74
CA ASP A 218 -36.04 4.03 -4.02
C ASP A 218 -34.91 4.77 -4.77
N SER A 219 -34.72 4.38 -6.03
CA SER A 219 -33.78 5.02 -6.95
C SER A 219 -34.33 6.39 -7.39
N PRO A 220 -33.57 7.50 -7.32
CA PRO A 220 -34.02 8.76 -7.88
C PRO A 220 -34.02 8.70 -9.41
N GLN A 221 -35.20 8.89 -10.00
CA GLN A 221 -35.41 9.05 -11.42
C GLN A 221 -34.77 10.35 -11.94
N GLU A 222 -34.17 10.23 -13.13
CA GLU A 222 -33.64 11.30 -13.96
C GLU A 222 -34.62 12.47 -14.14
N ARG A 223 -34.13 13.71 -13.92
CA ARG A 223 -34.43 14.90 -14.72
C ARG A 223 -33.32 15.95 -14.52
#